data_AF-A0A831JYU4-F1
#
_entry.id   AF-A0A831JYU4-F1
#
_cell.length_a   1.000
_cell.length_b   1.000
_cell.length_c   1.000
_cell.angle_alpha   90.00
_cell.angle_beta   90.00
_cell.angle_gamma   90.00
#
_symmetry.space_group_name_H-M   'P 1'
#
loop_
_entity.id
_entity.type
_entity.pdbx_description
1 polymer ?
#
loop_
_entity_poly.entity_id
_entity_poly.type
_entity_poly.pdbx_seq_one_letter_code
_entity_poly.pdbx_strand_id
1 'polypeptide(L)'
;MNKIHHPSSNSAHTFFIPVMGTGFTIDSPLMIARYGISSTISLVDDTFIEQMRRFHCEQVGEPYKEISRDQDDHRARRITAYLNLIDRLVEKGTDELRASTFEPGSEITRYFELLPDCPLKSSYVQMLGTSDPGEMAHKQEALRRQVLPGSIDVNIMTKLDRNYFKNGQALPREFSDALAALRGYANSTLSSSVVFSAGLNPHLYSYAADFKDFMPDEAGSLKKQIVLKVSDYRSAVVQGKFLAKRGLWVSEYRIESGLNCGGHAFPSKGNLMGPILEEFKQKNEELIGQTHKLYSTALSLRGLSPTPDPHEVRFRVSGGIGTAEEHAFLLNFYGISKVGWGTPFLLVPEVTNVDDEHIEKLINATDDDVCLSASSPLNVPFWNLMTSASEEARRKRISEGRPGSPCPKGHAKIFNTEFTPRPDCIASRSYISKKLPHMGEEGLTEEQFKWIKENVLNKSCICHDLSGGATVKTGIDPEATPSICCGPAIVNFSKIATLEEMAGHIYGRLSLLTSADRPHMFIRELSLNLDYLRGEMEKFSLGVMNTAPKYFREFKDNLAAGIEYYGKLAEQFVEGKRTHFLDDLTKQKEVLEKMIAGMAREPGLNAVG
;
A
#
# COMPACT_ATOMS: atom_id res chain seq x y z
N MET A 1 -41.07 -7.13 -0.13
CA MET A 1 -40.58 -6.85 -1.50
C MET A 1 -39.08 -6.92 -1.47
N ASN A 2 -38.52 -7.99 -2.04
CA ASN A 2 -37.11 -8.31 -2.01
C ASN A 2 -36.34 -7.26 -2.81
N LYS A 3 -35.56 -6.41 -2.12
CA LYS A 3 -34.51 -5.63 -2.76
C LYS A 3 -33.44 -6.62 -3.21
N ILE A 4 -33.37 -6.87 -4.51
CA ILE A 4 -32.21 -7.48 -5.14
C ILE A 4 -31.11 -6.43 -5.03
N HIS A 5 -30.33 -6.50 -3.95
CA HIS A 5 -29.04 -5.82 -3.90
C HIS A 5 -28.16 -6.49 -4.95
N HIS A 6 -27.75 -5.74 -5.97
CA HIS A 6 -26.58 -6.13 -6.75
C HIS A 6 -25.39 -6.21 -5.78
N PRO A 7 -24.67 -7.34 -5.71
CA PRO A 7 -23.55 -7.46 -4.81
C PRO A 7 -22.44 -6.55 -5.36
N SER A 8 -22.20 -5.41 -4.70
CA SER A 8 -20.83 -4.93 -4.57
C SER A 8 -20.01 -6.14 -4.11
N SER A 9 -18.89 -6.41 -4.77
CA SER A 9 -18.05 -7.62 -4.66
C SER A 9 -17.60 -7.93 -3.22
N ASN A 10 -18.50 -8.42 -2.38
CA ASN A 10 -18.20 -8.78 -1.00
C ASN A 10 -17.73 -10.23 -0.99
N SER A 11 -16.54 -10.42 -1.56
CA SER A 11 -15.70 -11.58 -1.29
C SER A 11 -15.73 -11.89 0.20
N ALA A 12 -15.92 -13.17 0.52
CA ALA A 12 -16.03 -13.67 1.88
C ALA A 12 -14.72 -13.57 2.68
N HIS A 13 -13.59 -13.25 2.03
CA HIS A 13 -12.33 -13.01 2.74
C HIS A 13 -12.36 -11.69 3.51
N THR A 14 -11.94 -11.75 4.77
CA THR A 14 -11.74 -10.58 5.65
C THR A 14 -10.35 -9.94 5.51
N PHE A 15 -9.51 -10.43 4.58
CA PHE A 15 -8.23 -9.80 4.25
C PHE A 15 -8.15 -9.40 2.76
N PHE A 16 -7.18 -8.56 2.45
CA PHE A 16 -6.77 -8.23 1.08
C PHE A 16 -5.25 -8.04 1.03
N ILE A 17 -4.67 -8.09 -0.16
CA ILE A 17 -3.24 -7.84 -0.37
C ILE A 17 -3.07 -6.41 -0.89
N PRO A 18 -2.46 -5.49 -0.12
CA PRO A 18 -2.24 -4.13 -0.57
C PRO A 18 -1.19 -4.08 -1.68
N VAL A 19 -1.10 -2.94 -2.37
CA VAL A 19 -0.02 -2.70 -3.33
C VAL A 19 1.35 -2.79 -2.63
N MET A 20 2.26 -3.58 -3.19
CA MET A 20 3.65 -3.67 -2.70
C MET A 20 4.61 -3.41 -3.86
N GLY A 21 5.33 -2.30 -3.79
CA GLY A 21 6.23 -1.88 -4.86
C GLY A 21 5.52 -1.65 -6.21
N THR A 22 6.29 -1.52 -7.27
CA THR A 22 5.77 -1.49 -8.65
C THR A 22 5.73 -2.89 -9.27
N GLY A 23 6.60 -3.81 -8.82
CA GLY A 23 6.75 -5.15 -9.36
C GLY A 23 6.05 -6.27 -8.58
N PHE A 24 6.07 -6.25 -7.25
CA PHE A 24 5.70 -7.44 -6.47
C PHE A 24 4.26 -7.87 -6.66
N THR A 25 3.32 -6.91 -6.78
CA THR A 25 1.89 -7.18 -6.89
C THR A 25 1.30 -6.93 -8.28
N ILE A 26 2.13 -6.79 -9.32
CA ILE A 26 1.66 -6.54 -10.69
C ILE A 26 0.77 -7.69 -11.22
N ASP A 27 1.08 -8.91 -10.81
CA ASP A 27 0.35 -10.13 -11.20
C ASP A 27 -0.52 -10.71 -10.09
N SER A 28 -0.45 -10.17 -8.86
CA SER A 28 -1.22 -10.72 -7.74
C SER A 28 -2.71 -10.86 -8.07
N PRO A 29 -3.41 -9.87 -8.66
CA PRO A 29 -4.81 -10.09 -9.02
C PRO A 29 -5.01 -11.24 -10.02
N LEU A 30 -4.12 -11.41 -11.00
CA LEU A 30 -4.18 -12.53 -11.94
C LEU A 30 -4.02 -13.89 -11.23
N MET A 31 -3.14 -13.95 -10.22
CA MET A 31 -2.82 -15.17 -9.48
C MET A 31 -3.92 -15.59 -8.49
N ILE A 32 -4.56 -14.63 -7.81
CA ILE A 32 -5.43 -14.92 -6.64
C ILE A 32 -6.87 -14.43 -6.73
N ALA A 33 -7.23 -13.57 -7.71
CA ALA A 33 -8.60 -13.05 -7.77
C ALA A 33 -9.62 -14.16 -7.97
N ARG A 34 -9.32 -15.22 -8.73
CA ARG A 34 -10.24 -16.37 -8.91
C ARG A 34 -10.64 -17.05 -7.58
N TYR A 35 -9.83 -16.92 -6.53
CA TYR A 35 -10.12 -17.43 -5.18
C TYR A 35 -10.88 -16.42 -4.30
N GLY A 36 -11.36 -15.32 -4.87
CA GLY A 36 -12.07 -14.28 -4.12
C GLY A 36 -11.14 -13.31 -3.39
N ILE A 37 -9.82 -13.38 -3.51
CA ILE A 37 -8.90 -12.52 -2.76
C ILE A 37 -8.58 -11.27 -3.58
N SER A 38 -8.85 -10.09 -3.02
CA SER A 38 -8.56 -8.81 -3.69
C SER A 38 -7.08 -8.43 -3.57
N SER A 39 -6.52 -7.85 -4.64
CA SER A 39 -5.18 -7.27 -4.63
C SER A 39 -5.11 -5.98 -5.47
N THR A 40 -3.99 -5.27 -5.41
CA THR A 40 -3.84 -3.94 -6.02
C THR A 40 -2.63 -3.85 -6.95
N ILE A 41 -2.85 -3.35 -8.18
CA ILE A 41 -1.81 -3.08 -9.18
C ILE A 41 -1.34 -1.62 -9.11
N SER A 42 -0.03 -1.38 -9.07
CA SER A 42 0.53 -0.02 -9.17
C SER A 42 0.52 0.48 -10.61
N LEU A 43 -0.04 1.68 -10.86
CA LEU A 43 -0.08 2.31 -12.19
C LEU A 43 1.06 3.31 -12.44
N VAL A 44 2.09 3.29 -11.59
CA VAL A 44 3.19 4.26 -11.64
C VAL A 44 4.08 4.06 -12.87
N ASP A 45 4.30 2.82 -13.30
CA ASP A 45 5.27 2.49 -14.34
C ASP A 45 4.63 1.85 -15.57
N ASP A 46 4.18 2.68 -16.51
CA ASP A 46 3.53 2.24 -17.75
C ASP A 46 4.46 1.44 -18.67
N THR A 47 5.77 1.67 -18.58
CA THR A 47 6.75 0.90 -19.37
C THR A 47 6.79 -0.53 -18.87
N PHE A 48 6.89 -0.72 -17.55
CA PHE A 48 6.88 -2.06 -16.96
C PHE A 48 5.53 -2.76 -17.19
N ILE A 49 4.41 -2.03 -17.07
CA ILE A 49 3.07 -2.54 -17.40
C ILE A 49 3.00 -3.06 -18.85
N GLU A 50 3.56 -2.34 -19.81
CA GLU A 50 3.59 -2.77 -21.21
C GLU A 50 4.47 -4.01 -21.44
N GLN A 51 5.59 -4.12 -20.71
CA GLN A 51 6.44 -5.31 -20.74
C GLN A 51 5.71 -6.53 -20.15
N MET A 52 4.99 -6.37 -19.03
CA MET A 52 4.17 -7.43 -18.44
C MET A 52 2.98 -7.80 -19.35
N ARG A 53 2.37 -6.82 -20.02
CA ARG A 53 1.31 -7.09 -21.01
C ARG A 53 1.82 -7.98 -22.14
N ARG A 54 3.02 -7.67 -22.66
CA ARG A 54 3.68 -8.50 -23.68
C ARG A 54 3.89 -9.92 -23.16
N PHE A 55 4.52 -10.06 -22.00
CA PHE A 55 4.79 -11.34 -21.36
C PHE A 55 3.52 -12.19 -21.25
N HIS A 56 2.44 -11.65 -20.69
CA HIS A 56 1.19 -12.40 -20.52
C HIS A 56 0.51 -12.74 -21.84
N CYS A 57 0.46 -11.81 -22.81
CA CYS A 57 -0.06 -12.11 -24.14
C CYS A 57 0.69 -13.28 -24.79
N GLU A 58 2.02 -13.31 -24.70
CA GLU A 58 2.85 -14.41 -25.22
C GLU A 58 2.55 -15.74 -24.49
N GLN A 59 2.41 -15.72 -23.16
CA GLN A 59 2.09 -16.91 -22.37
C GLN A 59 0.73 -17.53 -22.72
N VAL A 60 -0.30 -16.73 -22.97
CA VAL A 60 -1.65 -17.22 -23.29
C VAL A 60 -1.93 -17.35 -24.78
N GLY A 61 -0.96 -17.02 -25.64
CA GLY A 61 -1.11 -17.05 -27.10
C GLY A 61 -2.06 -15.97 -27.67
N GLU A 62 -2.28 -14.86 -26.94
CA GLU A 62 -3.08 -13.73 -27.43
C GLU A 62 -2.24 -12.81 -28.34
N PRO A 63 -2.81 -12.24 -29.41
CA PRO A 63 -2.09 -11.30 -30.27
C PRO A 63 -1.56 -10.08 -29.50
N TYR A 64 -0.25 -9.85 -29.57
CA TYR A 64 0.39 -8.67 -29.00
C TYR A 64 0.78 -7.67 -30.09
N LYS A 65 0.29 -6.44 -29.94
CA LYS A 65 0.77 -5.27 -30.69
C LYS A 65 1.33 -4.25 -29.71
N GLU A 66 2.59 -3.85 -29.90
CA GLU A 66 3.24 -2.88 -29.02
C GLU A 66 2.56 -1.50 -29.10
N ILE A 67 2.37 -0.89 -27.92
CA ILE A 67 2.04 0.52 -27.79
C ILE A 67 3.35 1.25 -27.50
N SER A 68 4.02 1.77 -28.52
CA SER A 68 5.33 2.42 -28.37
C SER A 68 5.21 3.77 -27.65
N ARG A 69 6.31 4.24 -27.06
CA ARG A 69 6.39 5.53 -26.35
C ARG A 69 6.12 6.74 -27.25
N ASP A 70 6.34 6.60 -28.56
CA ASP A 70 6.13 7.67 -29.53
C ASP A 70 4.67 7.83 -29.96
N GLN A 71 3.81 6.85 -29.64
CA GLN A 71 2.39 6.95 -29.91
C GLN A 71 1.74 7.98 -28.99
N ASP A 72 0.78 8.72 -29.55
CA ASP A 72 -0.03 9.63 -28.75
C ASP A 72 -0.80 8.84 -27.68
N ASP A 73 -0.82 9.44 -26.49
CA ASP A 73 -1.43 8.90 -25.27
C ASP A 73 -0.98 7.46 -24.89
N HIS A 74 0.27 7.09 -25.19
CA HIS A 74 0.77 5.74 -24.95
C HIS A 74 0.58 5.26 -23.51
N ARG A 75 0.78 6.12 -22.51
CA ARG A 75 0.69 5.75 -21.09
C ARG A 75 -0.72 5.29 -20.72
N ALA A 76 -1.75 6.08 -21.02
CA ALA A 76 -3.12 5.69 -20.76
C ALA A 76 -3.50 4.43 -21.54
N ARG A 77 -3.09 4.34 -22.82
CA ARG A 77 -3.39 3.19 -23.69
C ARG A 77 -2.74 1.89 -23.20
N ARG A 78 -1.48 1.93 -22.75
CA ARG A 78 -0.77 0.78 -22.15
C ARG A 78 -1.49 0.28 -20.90
N ILE A 79 -1.86 1.21 -20.02
CA ILE A 79 -2.58 0.90 -18.78
C ILE A 79 -3.96 0.29 -19.10
N THR A 80 -4.75 0.91 -19.99
CA THR A 80 -6.05 0.35 -20.41
C THR A 80 -5.89 -1.05 -21.00
N ALA A 81 -4.95 -1.23 -21.93
CA ALA A 81 -4.74 -2.52 -22.60
C ALA A 81 -4.32 -3.62 -21.62
N TYR A 82 -3.45 -3.31 -20.65
CA TYR A 82 -3.05 -4.25 -19.62
C TYR A 82 -4.19 -4.61 -18.67
N LEU A 83 -4.90 -3.60 -18.13
CA LEU A 83 -6.01 -3.86 -17.22
C LEU A 83 -7.12 -4.68 -17.88
N ASN A 84 -7.42 -4.43 -19.15
CA ASN A 84 -8.40 -5.23 -19.91
C ASN A 84 -7.90 -6.65 -20.18
N LEU A 85 -6.59 -6.88 -20.32
CA LEU A 85 -6.03 -8.22 -20.41
C LEU A 85 -6.23 -8.97 -19.09
N ILE A 86 -5.83 -8.37 -17.97
CA ILE A 86 -5.95 -8.99 -16.65
C ILE A 86 -7.41 -9.29 -16.31
N ASP A 87 -8.33 -8.37 -16.60
CA ASP A 87 -9.77 -8.56 -16.41
C ASP A 87 -10.28 -9.83 -17.11
N ARG A 88 -10.01 -9.95 -18.42
CA ARG A 88 -10.40 -11.13 -19.22
C ARG A 88 -9.80 -12.43 -18.68
N LEU A 89 -8.52 -12.41 -18.29
CA LEU A 89 -7.84 -13.60 -17.79
C LEU A 89 -8.39 -14.04 -16.43
N VAL A 90 -8.73 -13.09 -15.55
CA VAL A 90 -9.37 -13.38 -14.26
C VAL A 90 -10.80 -13.90 -14.46
N GLU A 91 -11.59 -13.32 -15.36
CA GLU A 91 -12.92 -13.82 -15.71
C GLU A 91 -12.84 -15.27 -16.21
N LYS A 92 -11.96 -15.53 -17.19
CA LYS A 92 -11.71 -16.87 -17.72
C LYS A 92 -11.31 -17.86 -16.61
N GLY A 93 -10.35 -17.51 -15.78
CA GLY A 93 -9.89 -18.36 -14.67
C GLY A 93 -10.98 -18.61 -13.61
N THR A 94 -11.89 -17.64 -13.42
CA THR A 94 -13.04 -17.80 -12.51
C THR A 94 -14.09 -18.73 -13.09
N ASP A 95 -14.34 -18.66 -14.40
CA ASP A 95 -15.29 -19.56 -15.07
C ASP A 95 -14.75 -20.99 -15.15
N GLU A 96 -13.44 -21.17 -15.39
CA GLU A 96 -12.78 -22.47 -15.28
C GLU A 96 -12.90 -23.06 -13.86
N LEU A 97 -12.68 -22.23 -12.82
CA LEU A 97 -12.88 -22.63 -11.43
C LEU A 97 -14.33 -23.04 -11.18
N ARG A 98 -15.31 -22.26 -11.64
CA ARG A 98 -16.75 -22.60 -11.55
C ARG A 98 -17.13 -23.84 -12.33
N ALA A 99 -16.38 -24.26 -13.34
CA ALA A 99 -16.63 -25.49 -14.08
C ALA A 99 -15.94 -26.73 -13.48
N SER A 100 -14.94 -26.55 -12.61
CA SER A 100 -14.13 -27.65 -12.05
C SER A 100 -14.92 -28.60 -11.13
N THR A 101 -14.52 -29.86 -11.04
CA THR A 101 -15.16 -30.88 -10.19
C THR A 101 -14.90 -30.60 -8.70
N PHE A 102 -15.85 -30.92 -7.82
CA PHE A 102 -15.67 -30.84 -6.36
C PHE A 102 -14.92 -32.08 -5.84
N GLU A 103 -13.71 -32.30 -6.34
CA GLU A 103 -12.81 -33.36 -5.91
C GLU A 103 -11.71 -32.77 -5.00
N PRO A 104 -11.14 -33.56 -4.06
CA PRO A 104 -10.01 -33.10 -3.26
C PRO A 104 -8.85 -32.63 -4.14
N GLY A 105 -8.32 -31.44 -3.85
CA GLY A 105 -7.23 -30.83 -4.62
C GLY A 105 -7.66 -30.10 -5.90
N SER A 106 -8.96 -30.05 -6.23
CA SER A 106 -9.44 -29.23 -7.35
C SER A 106 -9.45 -27.73 -7.00
N GLU A 107 -9.47 -26.89 -8.02
CA GLU A 107 -9.46 -25.43 -7.88
C GLU A 107 -10.70 -24.88 -7.16
N ILE A 108 -11.88 -25.46 -7.39
CA ILE A 108 -13.09 -25.06 -6.66
C ILE A 108 -13.08 -25.52 -5.20
N THR A 109 -12.52 -26.69 -4.92
CA THR A 109 -12.31 -27.15 -3.53
C THR A 109 -11.35 -26.19 -2.82
N ARG A 110 -10.24 -25.83 -3.47
CA ARG A 110 -9.28 -24.84 -2.98
C ARG A 110 -9.94 -23.50 -2.65
N TYR A 111 -10.85 -22.99 -3.50
CA TYR A 111 -11.62 -21.76 -3.23
C TYR A 111 -12.29 -21.80 -1.85
N PHE A 112 -13.05 -22.86 -1.56
CA PHE A 112 -13.83 -22.97 -0.32
C PHE A 112 -12.97 -23.27 0.90
N GLU A 113 -11.85 -23.98 0.73
CA GLU A 113 -10.89 -24.26 1.81
C GLU A 113 -10.14 -23.01 2.26
N LEU A 114 -9.86 -22.08 1.33
CA LEU A 114 -9.23 -20.80 1.63
C LEU A 114 -10.13 -19.85 2.42
N LEU A 115 -11.46 -19.96 2.30
CA LEU A 115 -12.40 -19.06 2.98
C LEU A 115 -12.26 -19.09 4.50
N PRO A 116 -12.51 -17.98 5.23
CA PRO A 116 -12.64 -18.02 6.68
C PRO A 116 -13.88 -18.82 7.09
N ASP A 117 -14.05 -19.03 8.40
CA ASP A 117 -15.29 -19.61 8.93
C ASP A 117 -16.45 -18.62 8.71
N CYS A 118 -17.28 -18.93 7.72
CA CYS A 118 -18.37 -18.10 7.26
C CYS A 118 -19.52 -18.98 6.73
N PRO A 119 -20.72 -18.40 6.47
CA PRO A 119 -21.85 -19.16 5.95
C PRO A 119 -21.55 -19.91 4.64
N LEU A 120 -20.72 -19.33 3.76
CA LEU A 120 -20.35 -19.95 2.49
C LEU A 120 -19.48 -21.19 2.69
N LYS A 121 -18.46 -21.11 3.55
CA LYS A 121 -17.64 -22.27 3.93
C LYS A 121 -18.47 -23.34 4.65
N SER A 122 -19.41 -22.93 5.50
CA SER A 122 -20.31 -23.86 6.18
C SER A 122 -21.18 -24.63 5.19
N SER A 123 -21.66 -23.96 4.13
CA SER A 123 -22.42 -24.59 3.05
C SER A 123 -21.58 -25.60 2.25
N TYR A 124 -20.28 -25.31 2.05
CA TYR A 124 -19.34 -26.24 1.46
C TYR A 124 -19.12 -27.49 2.33
N VAL A 125 -18.90 -27.32 3.64
CA VAL A 125 -18.75 -28.45 4.58
C VAL A 125 -20.01 -29.31 4.62
N GLN A 126 -21.20 -28.70 4.57
CA GLN A 126 -22.46 -29.43 4.48
C GLN A 126 -22.57 -30.26 3.19
N MET A 127 -22.10 -29.71 2.06
CA MET A 127 -22.05 -30.44 0.79
C MET A 127 -21.15 -31.68 0.86
N LEU A 128 -19.98 -31.56 1.51
CA LEU A 128 -19.08 -32.71 1.71
C LEU A 128 -19.71 -33.83 2.56
N GLY A 129 -20.64 -33.50 3.45
CA GLY A 129 -21.37 -34.46 4.29
C GLY A 129 -22.61 -35.07 3.63
N THR A 130 -22.97 -34.69 2.40
CA THR A 130 -24.18 -35.16 1.72
C THR A 130 -23.95 -36.49 1.00
N SER A 131 -24.74 -37.51 1.34
CA SER A 131 -24.65 -38.85 0.70
C SER A 131 -25.61 -39.02 -0.50
N ASP A 132 -26.71 -38.28 -0.55
CA ASP A 132 -27.66 -38.35 -1.67
C ASP A 132 -27.08 -37.65 -2.91
N PRO A 133 -26.93 -38.33 -4.06
CA PRO A 133 -26.32 -37.73 -5.25
C PRO A 133 -27.10 -36.53 -5.83
N GLY A 134 -28.43 -36.54 -5.73
CA GLY A 134 -29.27 -35.45 -6.25
C GLY A 134 -29.14 -34.19 -5.41
N GLU A 135 -29.18 -34.35 -4.09
CA GLU A 135 -28.96 -33.25 -3.14
C GLU A 135 -27.53 -32.70 -3.24
N MET A 136 -26.53 -33.57 -3.38
CA MET A 136 -25.14 -33.15 -3.57
C MET A 136 -24.99 -32.30 -4.83
N ALA A 137 -25.54 -32.73 -5.96
CA ALA A 137 -25.51 -31.96 -7.21
C ALA A 137 -26.20 -30.59 -7.05
N HIS A 138 -27.33 -30.53 -6.35
CA HIS A 138 -28.02 -29.26 -6.07
C HIS A 138 -27.16 -28.30 -5.22
N LYS A 139 -26.52 -28.81 -4.15
CA LYS A 139 -25.63 -28.00 -3.30
C LYS A 139 -24.39 -27.53 -4.07
N GLN A 140 -23.79 -28.38 -4.90
CA GLN A 140 -22.66 -28.00 -5.74
C GLN A 140 -23.02 -26.85 -6.69
N GLU A 141 -24.17 -26.93 -7.37
CA GLU A 141 -24.64 -25.85 -8.24
C GLU A 141 -24.93 -24.55 -7.47
N ALA A 142 -25.50 -24.64 -6.27
CA ALA A 142 -25.70 -23.49 -5.41
C ALA A 142 -24.39 -22.84 -4.95
N LEU A 143 -23.34 -23.64 -4.70
CA LEU A 143 -22.00 -23.16 -4.35
C LEU A 143 -21.32 -22.49 -5.54
N ARG A 144 -21.40 -23.07 -6.75
CA ARG A 144 -20.83 -22.48 -7.98
C ARG A 144 -21.34 -21.05 -8.24
N ARG A 145 -22.63 -20.81 -7.99
CA ARG A 145 -23.25 -19.48 -8.14
C ARG A 145 -22.76 -18.44 -7.14
N GLN A 146 -22.19 -18.87 -6.03
CA GLN A 146 -21.64 -18.00 -4.98
C GLN A 146 -20.14 -17.76 -5.12
N VAL A 147 -19.47 -18.41 -6.07
CA VAL A 147 -18.06 -18.12 -6.40
C VAL A 147 -17.98 -16.74 -7.04
N LEU A 148 -17.35 -15.82 -6.32
CA LEU A 148 -17.06 -14.46 -6.79
C LEU A 148 -15.55 -14.23 -6.81
N PRO A 149 -15.02 -13.56 -7.86
CA PRO A 149 -13.62 -13.18 -7.88
C PRO A 149 -13.33 -12.03 -6.89
N GLY A 150 -12.07 -11.93 -6.50
CA GLY A 150 -11.51 -10.78 -5.79
C GLY A 150 -11.40 -9.57 -6.72
N SER A 151 -11.35 -8.38 -6.13
CA SER A 151 -11.23 -7.15 -6.89
C SER A 151 -9.82 -6.96 -7.45
N ILE A 152 -9.73 -6.53 -8.70
CA ILE A 152 -8.50 -6.05 -9.36
C ILE A 152 -8.43 -4.53 -9.11
N ASP A 153 -8.04 -4.15 -7.90
CA ASP A 153 -7.89 -2.73 -7.55
C ASP A 153 -6.62 -2.16 -8.21
N VAL A 154 -6.56 -0.85 -8.38
CA VAL A 154 -5.37 -0.14 -8.90
C VAL A 154 -4.92 0.94 -7.94
N ASN A 155 -3.63 1.30 -7.94
CA ASN A 155 -3.07 2.36 -7.11
C ASN A 155 -2.40 3.45 -7.95
N ILE A 156 -2.71 4.70 -7.65
CA ILE A 156 -2.04 5.88 -8.20
C ILE A 156 -1.40 6.66 -7.06
N MET A 157 -0.07 6.83 -7.12
CA MET A 157 0.66 7.74 -6.24
C MET A 157 0.49 9.18 -6.72
N THR A 158 -0.32 9.96 -6.02
CA THR A 158 -0.80 11.27 -6.50
C THR A 158 0.31 12.34 -6.56
N LYS A 159 1.39 12.18 -5.79
CA LYS A 159 2.58 13.03 -5.81
C LYS A 159 3.55 12.73 -6.97
N LEU A 160 3.45 11.55 -7.59
CA LEU A 160 4.26 11.18 -8.75
C LEU A 160 3.54 11.59 -10.03
N ASP A 161 3.47 12.89 -10.28
CA ASP A 161 2.69 13.47 -11.37
C ASP A 161 3.53 14.42 -12.22
N ARG A 162 4.39 13.85 -13.08
CA ARG A 162 5.29 14.62 -13.95
C ARG A 162 4.54 15.13 -15.18
N ASN A 163 4.80 16.38 -15.55
CA ASN A 163 4.34 16.95 -16.82
C ASN A 163 5.26 16.53 -17.97
N TYR A 164 4.67 16.23 -19.12
CA TYR A 164 5.40 15.89 -20.35
C TYR A 164 5.58 17.09 -21.26
N PHE A 165 6.63 17.02 -22.08
CA PHE A 165 6.94 18.02 -23.08
C PHE A 165 7.10 17.35 -24.45
N LYS A 166 6.49 17.92 -25.49
CA LYS A 166 6.66 17.51 -26.90
C LYS A 166 7.23 18.71 -27.66
N ASN A 167 8.37 18.52 -28.35
CA ASN A 167 9.06 19.59 -29.07
C ASN A 167 9.37 20.85 -28.21
N GLY A 168 9.69 20.65 -26.93
CA GLY A 168 9.99 21.73 -25.99
C GLY A 168 8.78 22.45 -25.40
N GLN A 169 7.56 22.14 -25.82
CA GLN A 169 6.32 22.69 -25.27
C GLN A 169 5.68 21.72 -24.29
N ALA A 170 5.15 22.23 -23.18
CA ALA A 170 4.42 21.42 -22.20
C ALA A 170 3.13 20.89 -22.84
N LEU A 171 2.87 19.60 -22.67
CA LEU A 171 1.59 19.01 -23.04
C LEU A 171 0.48 19.47 -22.07
N PRO A 172 -0.79 19.40 -22.48
CA PRO A 172 -1.91 19.59 -21.57
C PRO A 172 -1.80 18.69 -20.33
N ARG A 173 -2.30 19.18 -19.20
CA ARG A 173 -2.12 18.50 -17.90
C ARG A 173 -2.68 17.09 -17.85
N GLU A 174 -3.71 16.78 -18.64
CA GLU A 174 -4.27 15.43 -18.77
C GLU A 174 -3.26 14.37 -19.24
N PHE A 175 -2.14 14.78 -19.84
CA PHE A 175 -1.03 13.90 -20.22
C PHE A 175 0.01 13.71 -19.12
N SER A 176 -0.15 14.31 -17.94
CA SER A 176 0.73 14.06 -16.80
C SER A 176 0.62 12.61 -16.32
N ASP A 177 1.66 12.10 -15.65
CA ASP A 177 1.76 10.68 -15.29
C ASP A 177 0.54 10.15 -14.52
N ALA A 178 0.05 10.91 -13.54
CA ALA A 178 -1.04 10.46 -12.68
C ALA A 178 -2.42 10.61 -13.36
N LEU A 179 -2.63 11.66 -14.16
CA LEU A 179 -3.88 11.85 -14.91
C LEU A 179 -4.00 10.87 -16.07
N ALA A 180 -2.90 10.57 -16.77
CA ALA A 180 -2.87 9.53 -17.80
C ALA A 180 -3.13 8.14 -17.21
N ALA A 181 -2.60 7.84 -16.02
CA ALA A 181 -2.90 6.59 -15.31
C ALA A 181 -4.39 6.50 -14.92
N LEU A 182 -4.96 7.59 -14.40
CA LEU A 182 -6.38 7.66 -14.06
C LEU A 182 -7.26 7.46 -15.30
N ARG A 183 -6.94 8.12 -16.43
CA ARG A 183 -7.65 7.92 -17.71
C ARG A 183 -7.54 6.48 -18.18
N GLY A 184 -6.34 5.89 -18.11
CA GLY A 184 -6.11 4.49 -18.47
C GLY A 184 -7.02 3.53 -17.69
N TYR A 185 -7.13 3.75 -16.38
CA TYR A 185 -8.04 2.99 -15.51
C TYR A 185 -9.52 3.28 -15.79
N ALA A 186 -9.90 4.55 -15.94
CA ALA A 186 -11.27 4.97 -16.19
C ALA A 186 -11.82 4.34 -17.48
N ASN A 187 -10.98 4.25 -18.52
CA ASN A 187 -11.32 3.66 -19.81
C ASN A 187 -11.17 2.12 -19.86
N SER A 188 -10.71 1.48 -18.79
CA SER A 188 -10.61 0.01 -18.72
C SER A 188 -11.96 -0.66 -18.47
N THR A 189 -12.06 -1.96 -18.77
CA THR A 189 -13.24 -2.79 -18.55
C THR A 189 -13.53 -3.05 -17.08
N LEU A 190 -12.52 -2.94 -16.21
CA LEU A 190 -12.61 -3.23 -14.78
C LEU A 190 -13.81 -2.57 -14.08
N SER A 191 -14.48 -3.32 -13.23
CA SER A 191 -15.41 -2.80 -12.23
C SER A 191 -14.79 -2.95 -10.84
N SER A 192 -13.90 -2.03 -10.47
CA SER A 192 -13.06 -2.16 -9.27
C SER A 192 -12.80 -0.80 -8.61
N SER A 193 -11.78 -0.71 -7.74
CA SER A 193 -11.43 0.52 -7.03
C SER A 193 -10.08 1.09 -7.44
N VAL A 194 -9.98 2.41 -7.49
CA VAL A 194 -8.69 3.13 -7.53
C VAL A 194 -8.32 3.64 -6.13
N VAL A 195 -7.12 3.29 -5.68
CA VAL A 195 -6.49 3.75 -4.46
C VAL A 195 -5.67 4.99 -4.75
N PHE A 196 -6.08 6.13 -4.20
CA PHE A 196 -5.27 7.35 -4.20
C PHE A 196 -4.36 7.35 -2.98
N SER A 197 -3.05 7.32 -3.23
CA SER A 197 -2.02 7.28 -2.19
C SER A 197 -1.04 8.44 -2.30
N ALA A 198 -0.23 8.63 -1.26
CA ALA A 198 0.80 9.67 -1.15
C ALA A 198 0.30 11.12 -1.10
N GLY A 199 -0.99 11.37 -0.86
CA GLY A 199 -1.55 12.69 -0.53
C GLY A 199 -2.60 13.21 -1.51
N LEU A 200 -2.96 14.49 -1.38
CA LEU A 200 -3.99 15.15 -2.19
C LEU A 200 -3.40 15.68 -3.50
N ASN A 201 -4.00 15.32 -4.65
CA ASN A 201 -3.79 15.98 -5.94
C ASN A 201 -5.12 16.54 -6.46
N PRO A 202 -5.39 17.86 -6.28
CA PRO A 202 -6.66 18.50 -6.66
C PRO A 202 -7.03 18.34 -8.14
N HIS A 203 -6.01 18.25 -9.01
CA HIS A 203 -6.22 18.14 -10.46
C HIS A 203 -6.64 16.74 -10.84
N LEU A 204 -5.99 15.72 -10.27
CA LEU A 204 -6.39 14.33 -10.47
C LEU A 204 -7.82 14.09 -10.00
N TYR A 205 -8.18 14.62 -8.83
CA TYR A 205 -9.54 14.50 -8.28
C TYR A 205 -10.58 15.26 -9.12
N SER A 206 -10.22 16.39 -9.71
CA SER A 206 -11.10 17.10 -10.64
C SER A 206 -11.28 16.32 -11.94
N TYR A 207 -10.19 15.78 -12.47
CA TYR A 207 -10.21 15.01 -13.71
C TYR A 207 -10.99 13.69 -13.58
N ALA A 208 -10.95 13.04 -12.41
CA ALA A 208 -11.80 11.87 -12.13
C ALA A 208 -13.29 12.16 -12.33
N ALA A 209 -13.71 13.40 -12.07
CA ALA A 209 -15.09 13.83 -12.20
C ALA A 209 -15.54 13.98 -13.65
N ASP A 210 -14.64 13.92 -14.63
CA ASP A 210 -14.96 13.99 -16.07
C ASP A 210 -15.35 12.62 -16.64
N PHE A 211 -15.10 11.53 -15.89
CA PHE A 211 -15.38 10.16 -16.33
C PHE A 211 -16.71 9.66 -15.76
N LYS A 212 -17.62 9.26 -16.65
CA LYS A 212 -18.97 8.79 -16.28
C LYS A 212 -18.96 7.57 -15.34
N ASP A 213 -17.98 6.67 -15.46
CA ASP A 213 -17.96 5.41 -14.69
C ASP A 213 -17.65 5.63 -13.19
N PHE A 214 -17.26 6.84 -12.77
CA PHE A 214 -17.14 7.26 -11.36
C PHE A 214 -18.43 7.88 -10.79
N MET A 215 -19.43 8.11 -11.64
CA MET A 215 -20.75 8.61 -11.25
C MET A 215 -21.70 7.42 -11.06
N PRO A 216 -22.76 7.56 -10.24
CA PRO A 216 -23.75 6.50 -10.10
C PRO A 216 -24.50 6.31 -11.42
N ASP A 217 -24.72 5.05 -11.81
CA ASP A 217 -25.61 4.71 -12.92
C ASP A 217 -27.09 4.84 -12.52
N GLU A 218 -28.00 4.49 -13.43
CA GLU A 218 -29.45 4.53 -13.19
C GLU A 218 -29.91 3.64 -12.01
N ALA A 219 -29.14 2.59 -11.69
CA ALA A 219 -29.39 1.72 -10.55
C ALA A 219 -28.70 2.23 -9.26
N GLY A 220 -27.99 3.36 -9.31
CA GLY A 220 -27.22 3.90 -8.21
C GLY A 220 -25.92 3.14 -7.94
N SER A 221 -25.43 2.35 -8.90
CA SER A 221 -24.19 1.58 -8.77
C SER A 221 -22.98 2.35 -9.27
N LEU A 222 -21.83 2.14 -8.62
CA LEU A 222 -20.55 2.76 -8.99
C LEU A 222 -19.64 1.70 -9.59
N LYS A 223 -19.36 1.83 -10.90
CA LYS A 223 -18.44 0.92 -11.62
C LYS A 223 -16.98 1.16 -11.22
N LYS A 224 -16.57 2.43 -11.08
CA LYS A 224 -15.22 2.81 -10.63
C LYS A 224 -15.34 3.43 -9.24
N GLN A 225 -14.84 2.71 -8.24
CA GLN A 225 -14.86 3.14 -6.84
C GLN A 225 -13.57 3.87 -6.46
N ILE A 226 -13.66 4.77 -5.47
CA ILE A 226 -12.50 5.50 -4.96
C ILE A 226 -12.17 5.02 -3.55
N VAL A 227 -10.90 4.65 -3.35
CA VAL A 227 -10.30 4.40 -2.04
C VAL A 227 -9.36 5.54 -1.70
N LEU A 228 -9.56 6.17 -0.54
CA LEU A 228 -8.60 7.12 0.01
C LEU A 228 -7.70 6.43 1.02
N LYS A 229 -6.40 6.38 0.71
CA LYS A 229 -5.38 6.01 1.69
C LYS A 229 -5.11 7.21 2.61
N VAL A 230 -5.36 7.04 3.91
CA VAL A 230 -5.29 8.11 4.91
C VAL A 230 -4.50 7.69 6.14
N SER A 231 -3.84 8.67 6.77
CA SER A 231 -3.09 8.51 8.01
C SER A 231 -3.85 9.00 9.25
N ASP A 232 -4.93 9.76 9.07
CA ASP A 232 -5.70 10.37 10.16
C ASP A 232 -7.10 10.77 9.70
N TYR A 233 -8.00 11.02 10.66
CA TYR A 233 -9.40 11.38 10.40
C TYR A 233 -9.54 12.73 9.69
N ARG A 234 -8.69 13.71 10.03
CA ARG A 234 -8.73 15.05 9.41
C ARG A 234 -8.47 14.98 7.91
N SER A 235 -7.49 14.19 7.50
CA SER A 235 -7.14 13.94 6.10
C SER A 235 -8.31 13.29 5.36
N ALA A 236 -8.97 12.31 5.97
CA ALA A 236 -10.18 11.69 5.42
C ALA A 236 -11.31 12.71 5.19
N VAL A 237 -11.60 13.55 6.19
CA VAL A 237 -12.62 14.61 6.09
C VAL A 237 -12.29 15.60 4.98
N VAL A 238 -11.06 16.11 4.93
CA VAL A 238 -10.64 17.13 3.95
C VAL A 238 -10.73 16.60 2.53
N GLN A 239 -10.16 15.42 2.28
CA GLN A 239 -10.13 14.81 0.95
C GLN A 239 -11.52 14.31 0.54
N GLY A 240 -12.27 13.68 1.45
CA GLY A 240 -13.65 13.23 1.22
C GLY A 240 -14.57 14.38 0.84
N LYS A 241 -14.52 15.51 1.56
CA LYS A 241 -15.29 16.72 1.20
C LYS A 241 -14.87 17.29 -0.14
N PHE A 242 -13.58 17.22 -0.50
CA PHE A 242 -13.09 17.71 -1.78
C PHE A 242 -13.63 16.90 -2.96
N LEU A 243 -13.65 15.57 -2.85
CA LEU A 243 -14.20 14.65 -3.84
C LEU A 243 -15.73 14.76 -3.93
N ALA A 244 -16.41 14.76 -2.77
CA ALA A 244 -17.87 14.86 -2.71
C ALA A 244 -18.39 16.12 -3.42
N LYS A 245 -17.73 17.27 -3.26
CA LYS A 245 -18.07 18.52 -3.96
C LYS A 245 -18.01 18.43 -5.50
N ARG A 246 -17.42 17.37 -6.06
CA ARG A 246 -17.30 17.11 -7.50
C ARG A 246 -18.26 16.02 -7.98
N GLY A 247 -19.09 15.49 -7.09
CA GLY A 247 -19.95 14.33 -7.37
C GLY A 247 -19.18 13.02 -7.35
N LEU A 248 -18.02 12.95 -6.69
CA LEU A 248 -17.24 11.72 -6.53
C LEU A 248 -17.45 11.13 -5.14
N TRP A 249 -17.77 9.84 -5.09
CA TRP A 249 -17.98 9.12 -3.83
C TRP A 249 -16.73 8.37 -3.38
N VAL A 250 -16.40 8.47 -2.10
CA VAL A 250 -15.34 7.67 -1.48
C VAL A 250 -15.96 6.40 -0.92
N SER A 251 -15.76 5.28 -1.60
CA SER A 251 -16.29 3.97 -1.22
C SER A 251 -15.47 3.31 -0.10
N GLU A 252 -14.22 3.72 0.10
CA GLU A 252 -13.35 3.16 1.13
C GLU A 252 -12.36 4.18 1.69
N TYR A 253 -12.22 4.19 3.02
CA TYR A 253 -11.10 4.81 3.72
C TYR A 253 -10.14 3.72 4.19
N ARG A 254 -8.94 3.69 3.62
CA ARG A 254 -7.88 2.74 3.96
C ARG A 254 -6.88 3.42 4.90
N ILE A 255 -7.01 3.11 6.17
CA ILE A 255 -6.21 3.64 7.26
C ILE A 255 -4.91 2.84 7.32
N GLU A 256 -3.77 3.51 7.34
CA GLU A 256 -2.49 2.82 7.45
C GLU A 256 -1.64 3.33 8.61
N SER A 257 -0.90 2.42 9.23
CA SER A 257 0.18 2.79 10.13
C SER A 257 1.20 3.65 9.39
N GLY A 258 1.56 4.79 9.98
CA GLY A 258 2.52 5.72 9.39
C GLY A 258 3.92 5.13 9.26
N LEU A 259 4.31 4.21 10.15
CA LEU A 259 5.67 3.66 10.22
C LEU A 259 5.75 2.13 10.17
N ASN A 260 4.69 1.40 10.51
CA ASN A 260 4.73 -0.08 10.61
C ASN A 260 4.27 -0.80 9.32
N CYS A 261 4.18 -0.08 8.20
CA CYS A 261 3.95 -0.64 6.86
C CYS A 261 5.28 -0.88 6.13
N GLY A 262 5.28 -1.67 5.06
CA GLY A 262 6.39 -1.70 4.10
C GLY A 262 6.36 -0.50 3.14
N GLY A 263 7.44 -0.29 2.38
CA GLY A 263 7.53 0.80 1.39
C GLY A 263 7.78 2.18 2.00
N HIS A 264 7.18 3.21 1.40
CA HIS A 264 7.28 4.58 1.92
C HIS A 264 6.53 4.72 3.23
N ALA A 265 7.20 5.29 4.24
CA ALA A 265 6.62 5.57 5.54
C ALA A 265 6.25 7.07 5.64
N PHE A 266 5.13 7.34 6.29
CA PHE A 266 4.57 8.69 6.48
C PHE A 266 4.34 8.93 7.97
N PRO A 267 5.39 9.37 8.71
CA PRO A 267 5.28 9.65 10.14
C PRO A 267 4.15 10.65 10.42
N SER A 268 3.33 10.36 11.43
CA SER A 268 2.09 11.08 11.77
C SER A 268 2.26 12.03 12.96
N LYS A 269 3.47 12.57 13.16
CA LYS A 269 3.83 13.39 14.34
C LYS A 269 3.42 12.72 15.67
N GLY A 270 3.67 11.42 15.81
CA GLY A 270 3.36 10.66 17.02
C GLY A 270 1.90 10.26 17.21
N ASN A 271 1.01 10.53 16.25
CA ASN A 271 -0.36 10.00 16.29
C ASN A 271 -0.33 8.50 16.00
N LEU A 272 -0.59 7.68 17.01
CA LEU A 272 -0.58 6.22 16.90
C LEU A 272 -1.87 5.68 16.25
N MET A 273 -1.78 4.51 15.62
CA MET A 273 -2.87 3.91 14.85
C MET A 273 -4.09 3.61 15.72
N GLY A 274 -3.91 3.21 16.98
CA GLY A 274 -5.03 2.91 17.88
C GLY A 274 -5.98 4.09 18.10
N PRO A 275 -5.48 5.24 18.60
CA PRO A 275 -6.26 6.47 18.71
C PRO A 275 -6.89 6.92 17.39
N ILE A 276 -6.19 6.78 16.26
CA ILE A 276 -6.72 7.10 14.94
C ILE A 276 -7.93 6.20 14.61
N LEU A 277 -7.79 4.89 14.79
CA LEU A 277 -8.87 3.92 14.55
C LEU A 277 -10.07 4.17 15.48
N GLU A 278 -9.82 4.53 16.73
CA GLU A 278 -10.88 4.92 17.68
C GLU A 278 -11.65 6.15 17.18
N GLU A 279 -10.96 7.17 16.67
CA GLU A 279 -11.62 8.36 16.12
C GLU A 279 -12.49 8.01 14.91
N PHE A 280 -12.00 7.15 14.00
CA PHE A 280 -12.80 6.67 12.87
C PHE A 280 -14.02 5.86 13.34
N LYS A 281 -13.84 4.97 14.32
CA LYS A 281 -14.93 4.18 14.91
C LYS A 281 -16.03 5.08 15.49
N GLN A 282 -15.65 6.16 16.18
CA GLN A 282 -16.60 7.08 16.82
C GLN A 282 -17.27 8.06 15.86
N LYS A 283 -16.59 8.45 14.77
CA LYS A 283 -17.04 9.55 13.89
C LYS A 283 -17.35 9.11 12.45
N ASN A 284 -17.44 7.81 12.16
CA ASN A 284 -17.72 7.32 10.81
C ASN A 284 -19.04 7.85 10.23
N GLU A 285 -20.14 7.84 11.00
CA GLU A 285 -21.45 8.35 10.58
C GLU A 285 -21.39 9.85 10.29
N GLU A 286 -20.65 10.62 11.09
CA GLU A 286 -20.44 12.04 10.85
C GLU A 286 -19.70 12.28 9.52
N LEU A 287 -18.61 11.55 9.27
CA LEU A 287 -17.85 11.62 8.03
C LEU A 287 -18.73 11.28 6.81
N ILE A 288 -19.49 10.18 6.89
CA ILE A 288 -20.38 9.72 5.82
C ILE A 288 -21.49 10.75 5.56
N GLY A 289 -22.18 11.22 6.60
CA GLY A 289 -23.28 12.17 6.46
C GLY A 289 -22.82 13.52 5.90
N GLN A 290 -21.68 14.04 6.36
CA GLN A 290 -21.13 15.30 5.86
C GLN A 290 -20.69 15.21 4.39
N THR A 291 -20.13 14.07 3.98
CA THR A 291 -19.70 13.86 2.59
C THR A 291 -20.89 13.57 1.67
N HIS A 292 -21.87 12.78 2.11
CA HIS A 292 -23.11 12.50 1.37
C HIS A 292 -23.89 13.77 1.03
N LYS A 293 -24.05 14.68 1.99
CA LYS A 293 -24.72 15.97 1.75
C LYS A 293 -24.07 16.76 0.60
N LEU A 294 -22.74 16.82 0.58
CA LEU A 294 -21.99 17.53 -0.46
C LEU A 294 -22.07 16.79 -1.80
N TYR A 295 -21.97 15.47 -1.78
CA TYR A 295 -22.08 14.59 -2.94
C TYR A 295 -23.44 14.71 -3.62
N SER A 296 -24.54 14.58 -2.87
CA SER A 296 -25.90 14.72 -3.40
C SER A 296 -26.16 16.11 -3.97
N THR A 297 -25.62 17.17 -3.34
CA THR A 297 -25.69 18.53 -3.89
C THR A 297 -24.95 18.62 -5.23
N ALA A 298 -23.75 18.03 -5.32
CA ALA A 298 -22.96 18.05 -6.54
C ALA A 298 -23.61 17.23 -7.68
N LEU A 299 -24.25 16.10 -7.38
CA LEU A 299 -25.01 15.32 -8.37
C LEU A 299 -26.17 16.14 -8.96
N SER A 300 -26.98 16.78 -8.10
CA SER A 300 -28.09 17.62 -8.54
C SER A 300 -27.63 18.77 -9.44
N LEU A 301 -26.52 19.43 -9.09
CA LEU A 301 -25.93 20.51 -9.90
C LEU A 301 -25.43 20.02 -11.27
N ARG A 302 -25.13 18.73 -11.41
CA ARG A 302 -24.70 18.09 -12.66
C ARG A 302 -25.87 17.49 -13.45
N GLY A 303 -27.11 17.67 -13.00
CA GLY A 303 -28.30 17.10 -13.63
C GLY A 303 -28.45 15.58 -13.41
N LEU A 304 -27.75 15.01 -12.42
CA LEU A 304 -27.88 13.62 -12.02
C LEU A 304 -28.82 13.50 -10.82
N SER A 305 -29.53 12.38 -10.72
CA SER A 305 -30.42 12.11 -9.59
C SER A 305 -29.60 11.88 -8.31
N PRO A 306 -29.82 12.67 -7.24
CA PRO A 306 -29.15 12.42 -5.97
C PRO A 306 -29.64 11.10 -5.36
N THR A 307 -28.75 10.40 -4.65
CA THR A 307 -29.13 9.19 -3.92
C THR A 307 -29.79 9.58 -2.58
N PRO A 308 -30.93 8.97 -2.21
CA PRO A 308 -31.58 9.25 -0.94
C PRO A 308 -30.72 8.85 0.25
N ASP A 309 -30.03 7.72 0.13
CA ASP A 309 -29.11 7.17 1.13
C ASP A 309 -27.66 7.26 0.61
N PRO A 310 -26.66 7.36 1.52
CA PRO A 310 -25.25 7.25 1.14
C PRO A 310 -24.97 5.85 0.57
N HIS A 311 -24.09 5.75 -0.43
CA HIS A 311 -23.54 4.45 -0.82
C HIS A 311 -22.71 3.88 0.33
N GLU A 312 -22.52 2.55 0.35
CA GLU A 312 -21.69 1.87 1.33
C GLU A 312 -20.28 2.49 1.41
N VAL A 313 -19.80 2.70 2.64
CA VAL A 313 -18.43 3.14 2.92
C VAL A 313 -17.74 2.10 3.79
N ARG A 314 -16.60 1.60 3.31
CA ARG A 314 -15.79 0.62 4.01
C ARG A 314 -14.60 1.28 4.71
N PHE A 315 -14.35 0.91 5.96
CA PHE A 315 -13.12 1.23 6.67
C PHE A 315 -12.23 0.01 6.66
N ARG A 316 -10.99 0.17 6.19
CA ARG A 316 -9.98 -0.90 6.11
C ARG A 316 -8.70 -0.42 6.78
N VAL A 317 -7.88 -1.36 7.26
CA VAL A 317 -6.64 -1.05 7.97
C VAL A 317 -5.47 -1.86 7.44
N SER A 318 -4.26 -1.31 7.45
CA SER A 318 -3.00 -2.05 7.20
C SER A 318 -1.85 -1.49 8.04
N GLY A 319 -0.86 -2.33 8.34
CA GLY A 319 0.35 -1.94 9.08
C GLY A 319 0.66 -2.87 10.26
N GLY A 320 1.80 -3.56 10.19
CA GLY A 320 2.37 -4.34 11.29
C GLY A 320 1.64 -5.61 11.71
N ILE A 321 0.44 -5.86 11.18
CA ILE A 321 -0.38 -7.04 11.51
C ILE A 321 0.41 -8.31 11.17
N GLY A 322 0.52 -9.19 12.16
CA GLY A 322 1.27 -10.43 12.08
C GLY A 322 0.57 -11.62 12.71
N THR A 323 -0.54 -11.48 13.45
CA THR A 323 -1.25 -12.62 14.04
C THR A 323 -2.75 -12.66 13.71
N ALA A 324 -3.36 -13.85 13.83
CA ALA A 324 -4.80 -14.03 13.67
C ALA A 324 -5.61 -13.23 14.70
N GLU A 325 -5.09 -13.07 15.90
CA GLU A 325 -5.75 -12.32 16.96
C GLU A 325 -5.68 -10.82 16.75
N GLU A 326 -4.56 -10.29 16.27
CA GLU A 326 -4.47 -8.89 15.82
C GLU A 326 -5.48 -8.62 14.68
N HIS A 327 -5.58 -9.55 13.73
CA HIS A 327 -6.55 -9.48 12.64
C HIS A 327 -7.99 -9.46 13.16
N ALA A 328 -8.37 -10.45 13.98
CA ALA A 328 -9.72 -10.55 14.55
C ALA A 328 -10.04 -9.34 15.46
N PHE A 329 -9.06 -8.86 16.21
CA PHE A 329 -9.21 -7.68 17.07
C PHE A 329 -9.58 -6.43 16.25
N LEU A 330 -8.91 -6.20 15.13
CA LEU A 330 -9.23 -5.06 14.25
C LEU A 330 -10.65 -5.15 13.67
N LEU A 331 -11.08 -6.33 13.25
CA LEU A 331 -12.44 -6.54 12.75
C LEU A 331 -13.49 -6.30 13.84
N ASN A 332 -13.30 -6.91 15.01
CA ASN A 332 -14.34 -6.97 16.05
C ASN A 332 -14.38 -5.71 16.91
N PHE A 333 -13.22 -5.20 17.33
CA PHE A 333 -13.16 -4.05 18.25
C PHE A 333 -13.33 -2.72 17.51
N TYR A 334 -12.68 -2.54 16.36
CA TYR A 334 -12.74 -1.30 15.59
C TYR A 334 -13.80 -1.29 14.49
N GLY A 335 -14.48 -2.42 14.24
CA GLY A 335 -15.47 -2.51 13.17
C GLY A 335 -14.87 -2.41 11.78
N ILE A 336 -13.60 -2.84 11.63
CA ILE A 336 -12.91 -2.81 10.34
C ILE A 336 -13.50 -3.88 9.42
N SER A 337 -13.75 -3.50 8.16
CA SER A 337 -14.36 -4.41 7.17
C SER A 337 -13.39 -5.47 6.65
N LYS A 338 -12.14 -5.08 6.37
CA LYS A 338 -11.05 -5.98 5.96
C LYS A 338 -9.69 -5.45 6.40
N VAL A 339 -8.75 -6.36 6.66
CA VAL A 339 -7.37 -6.05 7.06
C VAL A 339 -6.40 -6.35 5.92
N GLY A 340 -5.51 -5.41 5.61
CA GLY A 340 -4.50 -5.59 4.57
C GLY A 340 -3.24 -6.26 5.10
N TRP A 341 -2.86 -7.36 4.46
CA TRP A 341 -1.64 -8.12 4.75
C TRP A 341 -0.66 -7.96 3.59
N GLY A 342 0.40 -7.17 3.83
CA GLY A 342 1.43 -6.89 2.83
C GLY A 342 2.66 -7.76 3.01
N THR A 343 3.60 -7.29 3.84
CA THR A 343 4.94 -7.88 4.04
C THR A 343 4.99 -9.41 4.10
N PRO A 344 4.12 -10.14 4.83
CA PRO A 344 4.20 -11.60 4.89
C PRO A 344 3.97 -12.28 3.52
N PHE A 345 3.19 -11.67 2.62
CA PHE A 345 2.95 -12.20 1.28
C PHE A 345 4.18 -12.10 0.35
N LEU A 346 5.22 -11.36 0.72
CA LEU A 346 6.50 -11.40 0.00
C LEU A 346 7.18 -12.78 0.08
N LEU A 347 6.79 -13.61 1.05
CA LEU A 347 7.25 -14.99 1.23
C LEU A 347 6.29 -16.03 0.61
N VAL A 348 5.35 -15.59 -0.23
CA VAL A 348 4.36 -16.45 -0.91
C VAL A 348 4.57 -16.33 -2.43
N PRO A 349 5.43 -17.17 -3.04
CA PRO A 349 5.89 -17.01 -4.43
C PRO A 349 4.80 -17.20 -5.48
N GLU A 350 3.69 -17.86 -5.13
CA GLU A 350 2.53 -18.03 -6.00
C GLU A 350 1.59 -16.80 -6.00
N VAL A 351 1.84 -15.82 -5.13
CA VAL A 351 1.02 -14.61 -5.00
C VAL A 351 1.78 -13.35 -5.40
N THR A 352 3.12 -13.36 -5.28
CA THR A 352 3.96 -12.18 -5.56
C THR A 352 5.12 -12.50 -6.50
N ASN A 353 5.63 -11.45 -7.14
CA ASN A 353 6.76 -11.50 -8.07
C ASN A 353 8.10 -11.14 -7.40
N VAL A 354 8.32 -11.59 -6.18
CA VAL A 354 9.67 -11.59 -5.59
C VAL A 354 10.47 -12.73 -6.24
N ASP A 355 11.72 -12.46 -6.60
CA ASP A 355 12.64 -13.48 -7.13
C ASP A 355 13.22 -14.35 -6.01
N ASP A 356 13.67 -15.55 -6.39
CA ASP A 356 14.09 -16.59 -5.43
C ASP A 356 15.26 -16.14 -4.54
N GLU A 357 16.23 -15.41 -5.09
CA GLU A 357 17.37 -14.88 -4.31
C GLU A 357 16.88 -13.94 -3.19
N HIS A 358 15.94 -13.05 -3.51
CA HIS A 358 15.42 -12.10 -2.53
C HIS A 358 14.43 -12.72 -1.55
N ILE A 359 13.73 -13.82 -1.91
CA ILE A 359 12.95 -14.61 -0.95
C ILE A 359 13.87 -15.18 0.14
N GLU A 360 15.03 -15.75 -0.23
CA GLU A 360 16.02 -16.25 0.73
C GLU A 360 16.59 -15.13 1.61
N LYS A 361 16.85 -13.95 1.04
CA LYS A 361 17.29 -12.79 1.82
C LYS A 361 16.22 -12.32 2.83
N LEU A 362 14.93 -12.41 2.47
CA LEU A 362 13.82 -12.07 3.37
C LEU A 362 13.67 -13.08 4.51
N ILE A 363 13.83 -14.38 4.24
CA ILE A 363 13.76 -15.45 5.24
C ILE A 363 14.84 -15.29 6.31
N ASN A 364 16.04 -14.85 5.89
CA ASN A 364 17.19 -14.66 6.77
C ASN A 364 17.31 -13.24 7.34
N ALA A 365 16.35 -12.36 7.08
CA ALA A 365 16.43 -10.97 7.50
C ALA A 365 16.34 -10.83 9.03
N THR A 366 17.24 -10.03 9.59
CA THR A 366 17.25 -9.62 10.99
C THR A 366 16.70 -8.20 11.15
N ASP A 367 16.50 -7.74 12.39
CA ASP A 367 16.09 -6.35 12.65
C ASP A 367 17.09 -5.33 12.08
N ASP A 368 18.40 -5.65 12.04
CA ASP A 368 19.44 -4.78 11.49
C ASP A 368 19.42 -4.71 9.95
N ASP A 369 18.85 -5.72 9.29
CA ASP A 369 18.74 -5.77 7.83
C ASP A 369 17.57 -4.95 7.31
N VAL A 370 16.55 -4.69 8.14
CA VAL A 370 15.32 -4.00 7.74
C VAL A 370 15.33 -2.59 8.31
N CYS A 371 15.71 -1.62 7.49
CA CYS A 371 15.95 -0.26 7.94
C CYS A 371 14.93 0.73 7.38
N LEU A 372 14.46 1.65 8.23
CA LEU A 372 13.75 2.85 7.80
C LEU A 372 14.76 3.87 7.27
N SER A 373 15.08 3.76 5.98
CA SER A 373 16.17 4.50 5.34
C SER A 373 15.71 5.84 4.74
N ALA A 374 16.67 6.75 4.54
CA ALA A 374 16.48 7.98 3.76
C ALA A 374 16.69 7.77 2.24
N SER A 375 16.66 6.53 1.76
CA SER A 375 17.10 6.16 0.40
C SER A 375 16.16 6.62 -0.73
N SER A 376 14.91 6.92 -0.42
CA SER A 376 13.92 7.34 -1.42
C SER A 376 14.35 8.64 -2.14
N PRO A 377 14.27 8.69 -3.48
CA PRO A 377 14.46 9.92 -4.25
C PRO A 377 13.33 10.94 -4.04
N LEU A 378 12.30 10.61 -3.27
CA LEU A 378 11.19 11.51 -2.94
C LEU A 378 11.38 12.26 -1.60
N ASN A 379 12.52 12.06 -0.92
CA ASN A 379 12.78 12.60 0.42
C ASN A 379 11.72 12.22 1.45
N VAL A 380 11.14 11.02 1.29
CA VAL A 380 10.23 10.39 2.25
C VAL A 380 10.93 9.15 2.80
N PRO A 381 10.88 8.88 4.12
CA PRO A 381 11.44 7.65 4.68
C PRO A 381 10.93 6.40 3.96
N PHE A 382 11.79 5.40 3.81
CA PHE A 382 11.50 4.21 3.01
C PHE A 382 12.11 2.97 3.66
N TRP A 383 11.25 2.02 3.97
CA TRP A 383 11.68 0.71 4.43
C TRP A 383 12.44 -0.01 3.33
N ASN A 384 13.63 -0.48 3.67
CA ASN A 384 14.54 -1.08 2.73
C ASN A 384 15.21 -2.29 3.37
N LEU A 385 15.28 -3.38 2.61
CA LEU A 385 16.13 -4.51 2.94
C LEU A 385 17.56 -4.17 2.54
N MET A 386 18.43 -3.96 3.53
CA MET A 386 19.79 -3.47 3.36
C MET A 386 20.71 -4.47 2.66
N THR A 387 20.31 -5.74 2.59
CA THR A 387 20.96 -6.85 1.89
C THR A 387 20.43 -7.05 0.46
N SER A 388 19.49 -6.22 -0.02
CA SER A 388 18.98 -6.34 -1.39
C SER A 388 20.06 -6.03 -2.45
N ALA A 389 19.91 -6.63 -3.63
CA ALA A 389 20.83 -6.41 -4.75
C ALA A 389 20.94 -4.92 -5.15
N SER A 390 19.84 -4.15 -5.03
CA SER A 390 19.85 -2.70 -5.24
C SER A 390 20.81 -1.97 -4.29
N GLU A 391 20.82 -2.35 -3.01
CA GLU A 391 21.70 -1.74 -2.01
C GLU A 391 23.16 -2.16 -2.19
N GLU A 392 23.41 -3.43 -2.50
CA GLU A 392 24.74 -3.93 -2.88
C GLU A 392 25.29 -3.15 -4.09
N ALA A 393 24.49 -3.01 -5.14
CA ALA A 393 24.85 -2.27 -6.34
C ALA A 393 25.07 -0.77 -6.07
N ARG A 394 24.29 -0.16 -5.16
CA ARG A 394 24.52 1.23 -4.72
C ARG A 394 25.86 1.37 -4.02
N ARG A 395 26.14 0.54 -3.02
CA ARG A 395 27.41 0.59 -2.26
C ARG A 395 28.61 0.35 -3.18
N LYS A 396 28.50 -0.60 -4.10
CA LYS A 396 29.51 -0.85 -5.14
C LYS A 396 29.79 0.40 -5.98
N ARG A 397 28.75 1.03 -6.53
CA ARG A 397 28.88 2.30 -7.30
C ARG A 397 29.57 3.42 -6.50
N ILE A 398 29.28 3.53 -5.21
CA ILE A 398 29.95 4.51 -4.32
C ILE A 398 31.44 4.18 -4.20
N SER A 399 31.78 2.92 -3.93
CA SER A 399 33.18 2.48 -3.78
C SER A 399 34.01 2.66 -5.05
N GLU A 400 33.39 2.54 -6.22
CA GLU A 400 34.00 2.75 -7.53
C GLU A 400 34.07 4.24 -7.95
N GLY A 401 33.70 5.17 -7.07
CA GLY A 401 33.71 6.61 -7.37
C GLY A 401 32.64 7.06 -8.36
N ARG A 402 31.59 6.25 -8.59
CA ARG A 402 30.49 6.55 -9.53
C ARG A 402 29.11 6.54 -8.84
N PRO A 403 28.93 7.27 -7.73
CA PRO A 403 27.70 7.21 -6.94
C PRO A 403 26.47 7.65 -7.75
N GLY A 404 25.32 7.09 -7.40
CA GLY A 404 24.03 7.38 -8.05
C GLY A 404 23.71 6.49 -9.26
N SER A 405 22.41 6.43 -9.54
CA SER A 405 21.84 5.64 -10.63
C SER A 405 21.97 6.34 -11.99
N PRO A 406 22.12 5.58 -13.11
CA PRO A 406 21.96 6.15 -14.45
C PRO A 406 20.54 6.68 -14.72
N CYS A 407 19.56 6.32 -13.87
CA CYS A 407 18.17 6.81 -13.89
C CYS A 407 17.46 6.57 -15.25
N PRO A 408 17.34 5.30 -15.70
CA PRO A 408 16.84 4.99 -17.04
C PRO A 408 15.36 5.35 -17.25
N LYS A 409 14.53 5.26 -16.19
CA LYS A 409 13.09 5.53 -16.25
C LYS A 409 12.72 7.00 -15.97
N GLY A 410 13.45 7.65 -15.07
CA GLY A 410 13.26 9.06 -14.76
C GLY A 410 11.93 9.43 -14.08
N HIS A 411 11.15 8.46 -13.58
CA HIS A 411 9.84 8.70 -12.94
C HIS A 411 9.90 9.64 -11.72
N ALA A 412 11.03 9.67 -11.00
CA ALA A 412 11.26 10.57 -9.86
C ALA A 412 11.89 11.94 -10.22
N LYS A 413 12.04 12.26 -11.52
CA LYS A 413 12.52 13.58 -11.99
C LYS A 413 11.37 14.59 -11.98
N ILE A 414 10.94 15.03 -10.79
CA ILE A 414 9.71 15.81 -10.64
C ILE A 414 9.96 17.21 -10.06
N PHE A 415 10.71 17.32 -8.97
CA PHE A 415 10.73 18.56 -8.17
C PHE A 415 12.09 19.27 -8.12
N ASN A 416 13.20 18.54 -8.29
CA ASN A 416 14.50 19.08 -7.93
C ASN A 416 15.20 19.77 -9.11
N THR A 417 15.31 21.09 -9.06
CA THR A 417 15.96 21.94 -10.07
C THR A 417 17.23 22.63 -9.56
N GLU A 418 17.81 22.15 -8.46
CA GLU A 418 18.98 22.77 -7.79
C GLU A 418 20.14 23.07 -8.76
N PHE A 419 20.44 22.14 -9.67
CA PHE A 419 21.56 22.28 -10.62
C PHE A 419 21.15 22.31 -12.10
N THR A 420 19.85 22.21 -12.41
CA THR A 420 19.35 22.14 -13.79
C THR A 420 17.98 22.79 -13.90
N PRO A 421 17.68 23.55 -14.98
CA PRO A 421 16.35 24.14 -15.18
C PRO A 421 15.23 23.10 -15.33
N ARG A 422 15.55 21.91 -15.86
CA ARG A 422 14.64 20.76 -15.87
C ARG A 422 14.85 19.93 -14.60
N PRO A 423 13.80 19.43 -13.95
CA PRO A 423 13.96 18.60 -12.75
C PRO A 423 14.87 17.38 -12.98
N ASP A 424 15.82 17.16 -12.08
CA ASP A 424 16.63 15.94 -12.01
C ASP A 424 16.23 15.12 -10.78
N CYS A 425 16.60 13.84 -10.78
CA CYS A 425 16.34 12.93 -9.67
C CYS A 425 17.52 13.00 -8.70
N ILE A 426 17.25 13.19 -7.41
CA ILE A 426 18.30 13.28 -6.38
C ILE A 426 19.09 11.98 -6.18
N ALA A 427 18.57 10.84 -6.65
CA ALA A 427 19.28 9.56 -6.69
C ALA A 427 20.09 9.36 -7.99
N SER A 428 20.05 10.30 -8.93
CA SER A 428 20.75 10.18 -10.20
C SER A 428 22.23 10.50 -10.04
N ARG A 429 23.07 9.84 -10.84
CA ARG A 429 24.50 10.15 -10.94
C ARG A 429 24.73 11.61 -11.33
N SER A 430 23.89 12.13 -12.24
CA SER A 430 23.94 13.53 -12.71
C SER A 430 23.75 14.54 -11.57
N TYR A 431 22.85 14.26 -10.63
CA TYR A 431 22.65 15.12 -9.47
C TYR A 431 23.80 14.96 -8.46
N ILE A 432 24.10 13.71 -8.07
CA ILE A 432 25.08 13.44 -7.00
C ILE A 432 26.48 13.96 -7.37
N SER A 433 26.90 13.84 -8.65
CA SER A 433 28.20 14.35 -9.10
C SER A 433 28.32 15.88 -9.03
N LYS A 434 27.20 16.60 -8.99
CA LYS A 434 27.16 18.07 -8.82
C LYS A 434 27.01 18.48 -7.36
N LYS A 435 26.20 17.74 -6.59
CA LYS A 435 25.96 18.05 -5.18
C LYS A 435 27.21 17.86 -4.33
N LEU A 436 27.94 16.75 -4.51
CA LEU A 436 29.09 16.43 -3.64
C LEU A 436 30.20 17.50 -3.66
N PRO A 437 30.65 18.04 -4.81
CA PRO A 437 31.61 19.14 -4.82
C PRO A 437 31.05 20.44 -4.23
N HIS A 438 29.79 20.77 -4.55
CA HIS A 438 29.16 22.02 -4.11
C HIS A 438 29.06 22.13 -2.58
N MET A 439 28.87 21.01 -1.89
CA MET A 439 28.82 20.98 -0.42
C MET A 439 30.09 21.50 0.26
N GLY A 440 31.25 21.46 -0.41
CA GLY A 440 32.49 22.02 0.13
C GLY A 440 32.49 23.55 0.23
N GLU A 441 31.54 24.21 -0.45
CA GLU A 441 31.41 25.67 -0.50
C GLU A 441 30.39 26.20 0.51
N GLU A 442 29.63 25.32 1.17
CA GLU A 442 28.47 25.67 2.02
C GLU A 442 28.83 26.07 3.48
N GLY A 443 30.12 26.15 3.84
CA GLY A 443 30.55 26.56 5.19
C GLY A 443 30.11 25.63 6.32
N LEU A 444 29.92 24.34 6.02
CA LEU A 444 29.41 23.32 6.94
C LEU A 444 30.48 22.91 7.98
N THR A 445 30.04 22.56 9.19
CA THR A 445 30.91 21.85 10.16
C THR A 445 31.24 20.45 9.66
N GLU A 446 32.29 19.83 10.20
CA GLU A 446 32.71 18.47 9.80
C GLU A 446 31.59 17.43 10.00
N GLU A 447 30.88 17.52 11.13
CA GLU A 447 29.77 16.62 11.46
C GLU A 447 28.58 16.80 10.50
N GLN A 448 28.22 18.05 10.20
CA GLN A 448 27.17 18.36 9.22
C GLN A 448 27.54 17.88 7.82
N PHE A 449 28.79 18.14 7.39
CA PHE A 449 29.27 17.70 6.09
C PHE A 449 29.20 16.18 5.95
N LYS A 450 29.67 15.44 6.98
CA LYS A 450 29.61 13.97 6.99
C LYS A 450 28.17 13.47 6.89
N TRP A 451 27.27 14.00 7.70
CA TRP A 451 25.87 13.60 7.71
C TRP A 451 25.17 13.87 6.37
N ILE A 452 25.33 15.09 5.81
CA ILE A 452 24.72 15.47 4.54
C ILE A 452 25.29 14.59 3.41
N LYS A 453 26.60 14.31 3.44
CA LYS A 453 27.25 13.48 2.43
C LYS A 453 26.68 12.07 2.44
N GLU A 454 26.55 11.47 3.62
CA GLU A 454 25.92 10.14 3.76
C GLU A 454 24.47 10.17 3.28
N ASN A 455 23.68 11.19 3.63
CA ASN A 455 22.29 11.33 3.18
C ASN A 455 22.16 11.46 1.64
N VAL A 456 23.07 12.18 0.98
CA VAL A 456 23.13 12.27 -0.49
C VAL A 456 23.51 10.93 -1.12
N LEU A 457 24.50 10.23 -0.54
CA LEU A 457 24.96 8.93 -1.03
C LEU A 457 23.96 7.78 -0.76
N ASN A 458 23.07 7.95 0.21
CA ASN A 458 22.03 6.98 0.55
C ASN A 458 20.92 6.87 -0.49
N LYS A 459 20.82 7.80 -1.45
CA LYS A 459 19.74 7.81 -2.44
C LYS A 459 19.85 6.64 -3.43
N SER A 460 18.77 5.86 -3.55
CA SER A 460 18.65 4.65 -4.38
C SER A 460 17.60 4.82 -5.49
N CYS A 461 17.70 4.01 -6.56
CA CYS A 461 16.76 4.08 -7.69
C CYS A 461 15.53 3.19 -7.49
N ILE A 462 14.52 3.69 -6.80
CA ILE A 462 13.30 2.89 -6.57
C ILE A 462 12.44 2.70 -7.83
N CYS A 463 12.55 3.56 -8.85
CA CYS A 463 11.69 3.48 -10.05
C CYS A 463 11.97 2.25 -10.92
N HIS A 464 13.24 1.84 -10.97
CA HIS A 464 13.71 0.69 -11.74
C HIS A 464 13.77 -0.55 -10.84
N ASP A 465 14.35 -0.40 -9.65
CA ASP A 465 14.73 -1.53 -8.82
C ASP A 465 13.51 -2.20 -8.16
N LEU A 466 12.40 -1.47 -7.92
CA LEU A 466 11.16 -2.06 -7.39
C LEU A 466 10.38 -2.92 -8.38
N SER A 467 10.65 -2.80 -9.69
CA SER A 467 10.17 -3.78 -10.68
C SER A 467 11.15 -4.92 -10.90
N GLY A 468 12.37 -4.82 -10.36
CA GLY A 468 13.48 -5.74 -10.64
C GLY A 468 13.17 -7.19 -10.36
N GLY A 469 12.56 -7.51 -9.21
CA GLY A 469 12.24 -8.90 -8.86
C GLY A 469 11.29 -9.55 -9.88
N ALA A 470 10.31 -8.78 -10.35
CA ALA A 470 9.38 -9.24 -11.37
C ALA A 470 10.04 -9.38 -12.75
N THR A 471 10.91 -8.43 -13.15
CA THR A 471 11.61 -8.52 -14.44
C THR A 471 12.66 -9.63 -14.48
N VAL A 472 13.31 -9.95 -13.35
CA VAL A 472 14.21 -11.11 -13.21
C VAL A 472 13.40 -12.40 -13.34
N LYS A 473 12.33 -12.56 -12.54
CA LYS A 473 11.48 -13.75 -12.51
C LYS A 473 10.82 -14.07 -13.86
N THR A 474 10.48 -13.04 -14.63
CA THR A 474 9.85 -13.18 -15.96
C THR A 474 10.85 -13.22 -17.12
N GLY A 475 12.15 -13.01 -16.86
CA GLY A 475 13.19 -12.95 -17.89
C GLY A 475 13.18 -11.68 -18.76
N ILE A 476 12.41 -10.65 -18.36
CA ILE A 476 12.34 -9.36 -19.07
C ILE A 476 13.65 -8.56 -18.92
N ASP A 477 14.23 -8.57 -17.73
CA ASP A 477 15.54 -7.98 -17.43
C ASP A 477 16.26 -8.84 -16.37
N PRO A 478 17.00 -9.86 -16.80
CA PRO A 478 17.73 -10.76 -15.90
C PRO A 478 18.85 -10.07 -15.11
N GLU A 479 19.35 -8.92 -15.59
CA GLU A 479 20.46 -8.18 -14.98
C GLU A 479 19.96 -7.05 -14.06
N ALA A 480 18.65 -6.96 -13.83
CA ALA A 480 18.09 -5.99 -12.90
C ALA A 480 18.66 -6.23 -11.49
N THR A 481 18.75 -5.16 -10.70
CA THR A 481 19.16 -5.22 -9.29
C THR A 481 17.94 -4.92 -8.41
N PRO A 482 17.16 -5.95 -7.99
CA PRO A 482 15.93 -5.75 -7.24
C PRO A 482 16.15 -4.97 -5.92
N SER A 483 15.22 -4.07 -5.61
CA SER A 483 15.08 -3.45 -4.28
C SER A 483 13.89 -4.10 -3.58
N ILE A 484 14.03 -4.42 -2.29
CA ILE A 484 12.95 -5.00 -1.49
C ILE A 484 12.56 -4.03 -0.38
N CYS A 485 11.27 -3.71 -0.30
CA CYS A 485 10.73 -2.72 0.63
C CYS A 485 9.77 -3.33 1.66
N CYS A 486 10.15 -4.47 2.23
CA CYS A 486 9.43 -5.15 3.29
C CYS A 486 9.29 -4.27 4.54
N GLY A 487 8.15 -4.35 5.22
CA GLY A 487 8.00 -3.76 6.55
C GLY A 487 8.77 -4.55 7.62
N PRO A 488 8.95 -3.98 8.83
CA PRO A 488 9.74 -4.60 9.90
C PRO A 488 9.17 -5.92 10.42
N ALA A 489 7.89 -6.22 10.13
CA ALA A 489 7.28 -7.47 10.53
C ALA A 489 7.89 -8.71 9.83
N ILE A 490 8.67 -8.55 8.75
CA ILE A 490 9.24 -9.67 7.98
C ILE A 490 10.09 -10.61 8.85
N VAL A 491 10.84 -10.07 9.82
CA VAL A 491 11.75 -10.83 10.69
C VAL A 491 11.03 -11.89 11.55
N ASN A 492 9.70 -11.79 11.64
CA ASN A 492 8.87 -12.77 12.34
C ASN A 492 8.47 -13.96 11.47
N PHE A 493 8.90 -14.03 10.21
CA PHE A 493 8.60 -15.10 9.26
C PHE A 493 9.88 -15.61 8.61
N SER A 494 10.22 -16.89 8.78
CA SER A 494 11.48 -17.48 8.27
C SER A 494 11.28 -18.70 7.39
N LYS A 495 10.17 -18.78 6.65
CA LYS A 495 10.00 -19.80 5.62
C LYS A 495 9.16 -19.30 4.46
N ILE A 496 9.36 -19.92 3.31
CA ILE A 496 8.43 -19.84 2.18
C ILE A 496 7.10 -20.45 2.62
N ALA A 497 6.00 -19.76 2.32
CA ALA A 497 4.65 -20.21 2.64
C ALA A 497 3.81 -20.36 1.38
N THR A 498 2.86 -21.30 1.39
CA THR A 498 1.78 -21.34 0.39
C THR A 498 0.67 -20.35 0.76
N LEU A 499 -0.24 -20.11 -0.18
CA LEU A 499 -1.45 -19.31 0.00
C LEU A 499 -2.35 -19.91 1.09
N GLU A 500 -2.48 -21.24 1.13
CA GLU A 500 -3.24 -21.97 2.17
C GLU A 500 -2.60 -21.78 3.53
N GLU A 501 -1.27 -21.86 3.61
CA GLU A 501 -0.55 -21.64 4.86
C GLU A 501 -0.72 -20.21 5.35
N MET A 502 -0.58 -19.22 4.47
CA MET A 502 -0.75 -17.81 4.83
C MET A 502 -2.21 -17.47 5.19
N ALA A 503 -3.19 -17.98 4.44
CA ALA A 503 -4.60 -17.83 4.80
C ALA A 503 -4.93 -18.55 6.11
N GLY A 504 -4.36 -19.74 6.33
CA GLY A 504 -4.46 -20.49 7.58
C GLY A 504 -3.87 -19.72 8.77
N HIS A 505 -2.74 -19.05 8.56
CA HIS A 505 -2.13 -18.14 9.54
C HIS A 505 -3.03 -16.95 9.88
N ILE A 506 -3.58 -16.28 8.87
CA ILE A 506 -4.48 -15.12 9.05
C ILE A 506 -5.76 -15.53 9.81
N TYR A 507 -6.26 -16.73 9.54
CA TYR A 507 -7.49 -17.25 10.16
C TYR A 507 -7.26 -18.13 11.40
N GLY A 508 -6.03 -18.20 11.91
CA GLY A 508 -5.71 -18.87 13.17
C GLY A 508 -5.77 -20.40 13.14
N ARG A 509 -5.66 -21.02 11.95
CA ARG A 509 -5.59 -22.48 11.79
C ARG A 509 -4.20 -23.05 12.04
N LEU A 510 -3.18 -22.23 11.80
CA LEU A 510 -1.78 -22.51 12.08
C LEU A 510 -1.07 -21.18 12.40
N SER A 511 0.20 -21.25 12.78
CA SER A 511 1.05 -20.07 12.93
C SER A 511 2.31 -20.21 12.09
N LEU A 512 2.63 -19.17 11.33
CA LEU A 512 3.88 -19.06 10.55
C LEU A 512 4.97 -18.25 11.27
N LEU A 513 4.71 -17.81 12.50
CA LEU A 513 5.64 -16.97 13.25
C LEU A 513 6.84 -17.78 13.75
N THR A 514 8.01 -17.16 13.68
CA THR A 514 9.28 -17.72 14.18
C THR A 514 9.41 -17.63 15.69
N SER A 515 8.78 -16.63 16.30
CA SER A 515 8.78 -16.41 17.74
C SER A 515 7.39 -15.96 18.21
N ALA A 516 6.97 -16.53 19.34
CA ALA A 516 5.76 -16.10 20.05
C ALA A 516 5.97 -14.79 20.84
N ASP A 517 7.23 -14.39 21.08
CA ASP A 517 7.59 -13.22 21.90
C ASP A 517 7.64 -11.90 21.12
N ARG A 518 7.10 -11.87 19.89
CA ARG A 518 7.03 -10.61 19.13
C ARG A 518 6.11 -9.60 19.83
N PRO A 519 6.46 -8.30 19.82
CA PRO A 519 5.56 -7.28 20.33
C PRO A 519 4.27 -7.22 19.50
N HIS A 520 3.18 -6.86 20.16
CA HIS A 520 1.91 -6.55 19.49
C HIS A 520 2.10 -5.41 18.47
N MET A 521 1.38 -5.44 17.34
CA MET A 521 1.54 -4.47 16.24
C MET A 521 1.52 -3.00 16.68
N PHE A 522 0.70 -2.66 17.68
CA PHE A 522 0.61 -1.32 18.28
C PHE A 522 1.83 -0.93 19.10
N ILE A 523 2.38 -1.88 19.86
CA ILE A 523 3.62 -1.67 20.62
C ILE A 523 4.79 -1.52 19.65
N ARG A 524 4.83 -2.35 18.59
CA ARG A 524 5.85 -2.21 17.54
C ARG A 524 5.74 -0.84 16.87
N GLU A 525 4.54 -0.39 16.49
CA GLU A 525 4.35 0.96 15.94
C GLU A 525 4.83 2.07 16.90
N LEU A 526 4.51 1.95 18.19
CA LEU A 526 4.99 2.89 19.21
C LEU A 526 6.52 2.94 19.26
N SER A 527 7.18 1.78 19.30
CA SER A 527 8.66 1.70 19.30
C SER A 527 9.27 2.37 18.08
N LEU A 528 8.69 2.14 16.89
CA LEU A 528 9.14 2.76 15.64
C LEU A 528 8.98 4.29 15.65
N ASN A 529 7.90 4.80 16.26
CA ASN A 529 7.72 6.23 16.42
C ASN A 529 8.73 6.84 17.39
N LEU A 530 9.10 6.13 18.46
CA LEU A 530 10.13 6.58 19.41
C LEU A 530 11.51 6.62 18.73
N ASP A 531 11.86 5.59 17.95
CA ASP A 531 13.12 5.57 17.19
C ASP A 531 13.16 6.66 16.12
N TYR A 532 12.04 6.89 15.42
CA TYR A 532 11.93 8.00 14.47
C TYR A 532 12.12 9.35 15.16
N LEU A 533 11.45 9.58 16.30
CA LEU A 533 11.58 10.81 17.08
C LEU A 533 13.03 11.04 17.54
N ARG A 534 13.72 9.99 18.00
CA ARG A 534 15.15 10.05 18.35
C ARG A 534 15.99 10.54 17.18
N GLY A 535 15.81 9.93 16.01
CA GLY A 535 16.53 10.33 14.79
C GLY A 535 16.23 11.76 14.34
N GLU A 536 15.01 12.26 14.51
CA GLU A 536 14.69 13.67 14.22
C GLU A 536 15.35 14.63 15.22
N MET A 537 15.43 14.24 16.50
CA MET A 537 16.12 15.03 17.53
C MET A 537 17.62 15.12 17.23
N GLU A 538 18.27 14.02 16.87
CA GLU A 538 19.69 14.00 16.49
C GLU A 538 19.96 14.95 15.30
N LYS A 539 19.10 14.93 14.28
CA LYS A 539 19.20 15.85 13.12
C LYS A 539 19.04 17.31 13.53
N PHE A 540 18.14 17.60 14.48
CA PHE A 540 17.96 18.95 15.00
C PHE A 540 19.19 19.42 15.78
N SER A 541 19.74 18.58 16.66
CA SER A 541 20.94 18.91 17.46
C SER A 541 22.18 19.11 16.59
N LEU A 542 22.30 18.39 15.46
CA LEU A 542 23.35 18.60 14.45
C LEU A 542 23.14 19.87 13.58
N GLY A 543 21.99 20.54 13.68
CA GLY A 543 21.66 21.71 12.87
C GLY A 543 21.46 21.41 11.38
N VAL A 544 21.21 20.14 11.01
CA VAL A 544 20.95 19.72 9.62
C VAL A 544 19.46 19.73 9.26
N MET A 545 18.60 20.06 10.23
CA MET A 545 17.16 20.16 10.06
C MET A 545 16.59 21.39 10.76
N ASN A 546 15.83 22.20 10.02
CA ASN A 546 15.14 23.38 10.55
C ASN A 546 13.72 23.01 11.02
N THR A 547 13.63 22.24 12.10
CA THR A 547 12.36 21.85 12.72
C THR A 547 12.08 22.71 13.95
N ALA A 548 10.88 23.29 14.04
CA ALA A 548 10.52 24.11 15.20
C ALA A 548 10.43 23.26 16.48
N PRO A 549 10.90 23.73 17.65
CA PRO A 549 10.77 23.01 18.93
C PRO A 549 9.35 22.53 19.26
N LYS A 550 8.34 23.27 18.78
CA LYS A 550 6.92 22.92 18.88
C LYS A 550 6.60 21.55 18.27
N TYR A 551 7.27 21.15 17.19
CA TYR A 551 7.08 19.84 16.55
C TYR A 551 7.39 18.70 17.51
N PHE A 552 8.54 18.75 18.20
CA PHE A 552 8.94 17.71 19.14
C PHE A 552 8.00 17.66 20.35
N ARG A 553 7.47 18.81 20.79
CA ARG A 553 6.48 18.87 21.87
C ARG A 553 5.17 18.19 21.44
N GLU A 554 4.61 18.59 20.30
CA GLU A 554 3.42 17.98 19.70
C GLU A 554 3.59 16.46 19.52
N PHE A 555 4.75 16.03 19.02
CA PHE A 555 5.04 14.61 18.81
C PHE A 555 4.97 13.82 20.14
N LYS A 556 5.63 14.32 21.18
CA LYS A 556 5.67 13.65 22.50
C LYS A 556 4.30 13.64 23.16
N ASP A 557 3.55 14.73 23.08
CA ASP A 557 2.20 14.82 23.64
C ASP A 557 1.27 13.80 22.98
N ASN A 558 1.35 13.65 21.65
CA ASN A 558 0.60 12.64 20.91
C ASN A 558 1.00 11.20 21.30
N LEU A 559 2.30 10.93 21.49
CA LEU A 559 2.77 9.61 21.96
C LEU A 559 2.29 9.31 23.38
N ALA A 560 2.35 10.28 24.29
CA ALA A 560 1.86 10.12 25.65
C ALA A 560 0.35 9.83 25.69
N ALA A 561 -0.44 10.56 24.90
CA ALA A 561 -1.87 10.30 24.73
C ALA A 561 -2.14 8.90 24.14
N GLY A 562 -1.33 8.48 23.16
CA GLY A 562 -1.40 7.15 22.58
C GLY A 562 -1.06 6.04 23.59
N ILE A 563 -0.06 6.23 24.44
CA ILE A 563 0.28 5.30 25.53
C ILE A 563 -0.86 5.20 26.54
N GLU A 564 -1.47 6.32 26.94
CA GLU A 564 -2.62 6.32 27.84
C GLU A 564 -3.81 5.54 27.23
N TYR A 565 -4.08 5.77 25.95
CA TYR A 565 -5.10 5.03 25.21
C TYR A 565 -4.80 3.52 25.20
N TYR A 566 -3.57 3.12 24.90
CA TYR A 566 -3.17 1.71 24.92
C TYR A 566 -3.27 1.06 26.30
N GLY A 567 -2.99 1.81 27.38
CA GLY A 567 -3.19 1.32 28.75
C GLY A 567 -4.65 0.94 29.02
N LYS A 568 -5.60 1.76 28.55
CA LYS A 568 -7.05 1.49 28.64
C LYS A 568 -7.45 0.35 27.69
N LEU A 569 -6.93 0.36 26.46
CA LEU A 569 -7.23 -0.65 25.45
C LEU A 569 -6.87 -2.06 25.91
N ALA A 570 -5.82 -2.21 26.71
CA ALA A 570 -5.37 -3.50 27.22
C ALA A 570 -6.45 -4.26 28.03
N GLU A 571 -7.46 -3.58 28.56
CA GLU A 571 -8.62 -4.20 29.21
C GLU A 571 -9.43 -5.11 28.27
N GLN A 572 -9.32 -4.89 26.96
CA GLN A 572 -10.00 -5.69 25.93
C GLN A 572 -9.24 -6.98 25.58
N PHE A 573 -8.02 -7.15 26.11
CA PHE A 573 -7.20 -8.34 25.87
C PHE A 573 -7.40 -9.39 26.96
N VAL A 574 -7.28 -10.65 26.57
CA VAL A 574 -7.25 -11.78 27.52
C VAL A 574 -6.05 -11.67 28.47
N GLU A 575 -6.22 -12.10 29.72
CA GLU A 575 -5.31 -11.81 30.84
C GLU A 575 -3.82 -12.03 30.52
N GLY A 576 -3.43 -13.19 29.98
CA GLY A 576 -2.02 -13.47 29.66
C GLY A 576 -1.43 -12.51 28.61
N LYS A 577 -2.21 -12.13 27.59
CA LYS A 577 -1.77 -11.18 26.55
C LYS A 577 -1.82 -9.74 27.06
N ARG A 578 -2.77 -9.43 27.94
CA ARG A 578 -2.88 -8.14 28.61
C ARG A 578 -1.63 -7.84 29.42
N THR A 579 -1.14 -8.78 30.21
CA THR A 579 0.09 -8.61 31.01
C THR A 579 1.28 -8.32 30.13
N HIS A 580 1.53 -9.15 29.11
CA HIS A 580 2.65 -8.93 28.19
C HIS A 580 2.57 -7.59 27.45
N PHE A 581 1.37 -7.22 26.97
CA PHE A 581 1.14 -5.94 26.31
C PHE A 581 1.43 -4.75 27.24
N LEU A 582 0.98 -4.81 28.50
CA LEU A 582 1.21 -3.74 29.50
C LEU A 582 2.67 -3.65 29.93
N ASP A 583 3.37 -4.78 30.04
CA ASP A 583 4.80 -4.80 30.35
C ASP A 583 5.59 -4.10 29.24
N ASP A 584 5.32 -4.44 27.98
CA ASP A 584 5.98 -3.78 26.85
C ASP A 584 5.60 -2.31 26.71
N LEU A 585 4.33 -1.96 26.93
CA LEU A 585 3.88 -0.57 26.96
C LEU A 585 4.61 0.24 28.04
N THR A 586 4.83 -0.34 29.21
CA THR A 586 5.58 0.27 30.32
C THR A 586 7.03 0.54 29.90
N LYS A 587 7.70 -0.42 29.26
CA LYS A 587 9.06 -0.22 28.72
C LYS A 587 9.10 0.95 27.73
N GLN A 588 8.14 1.02 26.79
CA GLN A 588 8.09 2.12 25.81
C GLN A 588 7.80 3.48 26.48
N LYS A 589 6.97 3.49 27.53
CA LYS A 589 6.71 4.70 28.34
C LYS A 589 7.99 5.22 29.00
N GLU A 590 8.79 4.34 29.61
CA GLU A 590 10.08 4.72 30.21
C GLU A 590 11.05 5.30 29.17
N VAL A 591 11.06 4.77 27.94
CA VAL A 591 11.87 5.31 26.85
C VAL A 591 11.44 6.74 26.52
N LEU A 592 10.14 7.01 26.40
CA LEU A 592 9.62 8.35 26.15
C LEU A 592 9.96 9.33 27.29
N GLU A 593 9.82 8.90 28.53
CA GLU A 593 10.16 9.72 29.72
C GLU A 593 11.65 10.07 29.76
N LYS A 594 12.53 9.13 29.44
CA LYS A 594 13.99 9.38 29.32
C LYS A 594 14.30 10.39 28.22
N MET A 595 13.61 10.31 27.06
CA MET A 595 13.75 11.30 25.98
C MET A 595 13.32 12.69 26.43
N ILE A 596 12.19 12.80 27.14
CA ILE A 596 11.70 14.08 27.69
C ILE A 596 12.73 14.68 28.67
N ALA A 597 13.26 13.86 29.57
CA ALA A 597 14.24 14.31 30.57
C ALA A 597 15.57 14.77 29.95
N GLY A 598 16.02 14.12 28.87
CA GLY A 598 17.20 14.54 28.10
C GLY A 598 17.04 15.93 27.48
N MET A 599 15.89 16.22 26.88
CA MET A 599 15.59 17.52 26.24
C MET A 599 15.50 18.67 27.24
N ALA A 600 15.06 18.41 28.47
CA ALA A 600 15.03 19.43 29.53
C ALA A 600 16.41 20.06 29.78
N ARG A 601 17.49 19.38 29.38
CA ARG A 601 18.89 19.82 29.52
C ARG A 601 19.47 20.49 28.27
N GLU A 602 18.77 20.50 27.13
CA GLU A 602 19.23 21.13 25.88
C GLU A 602 18.56 22.50 25.66
N PRO A 603 19.31 23.62 25.79
CA PRO A 603 18.73 24.98 25.79
C PRO A 603 17.99 25.37 24.50
N GLY A 604 18.25 24.72 23.35
CA GLY A 604 17.59 25.02 22.07
C GLY A 604 16.23 24.37 21.86
N LEU A 605 15.93 23.26 22.55
CA LEU A 605 14.66 22.52 22.43
C LEU A 605 13.57 23.03 23.40
N ASN A 606 13.96 23.78 24.41
CA ASN A 606 13.06 24.37 25.41
C ASN A 606 12.70 25.84 25.13
N ALA A 607 13.19 26.43 24.04
CA ALA A 607 12.86 27.80 23.69
C ALA A 607 11.32 27.96 23.57
N VAL A 608 10.74 28.69 24.51
CA VAL A 608 9.33 29.08 24.50
C VAL A 608 9.21 30.19 23.46
N GLY A 609 8.85 29.80 22.23
CA GLY A 609 8.39 30.70 21.18
C GLY A 609 6.88 30.87 21.25
#